data_AF-A0A1G7CA50-F1
#
_entry.id   AF-A0A1G7CA50-F1
#
_cell.length_a   1.000
_cell.length_b   1.000
_cell.length_c   1.000
_cell.angle_alpha   90.00
_cell.angle_beta   90.00
_cell.angle_gamma   90.00
#
_symmetry.space_group_name_H-M   'P 1'
#
loop_
_entity.id
_entity.type
_entity.pdbx_description
1 polymer ?
#
loop_
_entity_poly.entity_id
_entity_poly.type
_entity_poly.pdbx_seq_one_letter_code
_entity_poly.pdbx_strand_id
1 'polypeptide(L)'
;MTTIPTRRSGAGSPTRRNRHRLTVAGIVAASLGVTGLGSYAVLRTATPDFPLVYSERIDEGVTEAVAIADPATALTFARVDGASGPTVLAVTGYTGGDISGVDISAATGNAFTEPIAAFDELGYAALEDIATDASLPPVTVAASEVLTAVDTHKRHVGTGTNYREHQAESTIDEPFLFPKVGALTDSDEPLLAGTSGLLDYEVELGVVALDDITTETGTPEHMGLVLTNDWTDRELLSSQLEPDDLTAGAGFTNAKSQPGFFSTGDLFVIPADWQTYYQELELDLFVNGDLRQRADPSDMVWDAPTLIEKVLTIGDRTWDSDGVQTSLTAEPGVITRGTVIQSGTPEGVIHRAPDTRQRVLGFMEYAGSLGTNADSVVDSALQVYVREAHEAGVYLKPGDEIVTRSEGLGQIFTPIVPGERSESEDLG
;
A
#
# COMPACT_ATOMS: atom_id res chain seq x y z
N MET A 1 -65.69 -38.18 -13.35
CA MET A 1 -64.88 -36.96 -13.44
C MET A 1 -63.56 -37.25 -12.72
N THR A 2 -62.55 -37.76 -13.44
CA THR A 2 -61.37 -36.99 -13.93
C THR A 2 -60.66 -36.35 -12.73
N THR A 3 -59.51 -36.79 -12.21
CA THR A 3 -58.26 -37.34 -12.78
C THR A 3 -57.49 -38.14 -11.70
N ILE A 4 -56.84 -39.24 -12.08
CA ILE A 4 -55.97 -40.07 -11.21
C ILE A 4 -54.48 -39.71 -11.44
N PRO A 5 -53.61 -39.70 -10.40
CA PRO A 5 -52.25 -39.19 -10.45
C PRO A 5 -51.21 -40.29 -10.72
N THR A 6 -49.98 -39.91 -11.06
CA THR A 6 -48.83 -40.82 -10.96
C THR A 6 -47.59 -40.13 -10.41
N ARG A 7 -46.90 -40.85 -9.52
CA ARG A 7 -45.69 -40.45 -8.79
C ARG A 7 -44.56 -41.42 -9.16
N ARG A 8 -43.36 -40.85 -9.27
CA ARG A 8 -42.01 -41.40 -8.99
C ARG A 8 -41.30 -42.39 -9.95
N SER A 9 -40.11 -41.91 -10.35
CA SER A 9 -38.75 -42.48 -10.30
C SER A 9 -38.35 -43.66 -11.19
N GLY A 10 -37.20 -43.49 -11.86
CA GLY A 10 -36.19 -44.55 -11.94
C GLY A 10 -35.55 -44.80 -13.30
N ALA A 11 -34.32 -44.30 -13.45
CA ALA A 11 -33.17 -44.92 -14.10
C ALA A 11 -33.17 -45.25 -15.62
N GLY A 12 -32.21 -44.63 -16.31
CA GLY A 12 -31.21 -45.37 -17.10
C GLY A 12 -31.50 -45.56 -18.59
N SER A 13 -30.81 -44.77 -19.42
CA SER A 13 -30.42 -45.21 -20.77
C SER A 13 -29.20 -44.42 -21.27
N PRO A 14 -28.21 -45.08 -21.88
CA PRO A 14 -26.92 -44.50 -22.23
C PRO A 14 -26.85 -44.02 -23.70
N THR A 15 -25.71 -43.37 -24.00
CA THR A 15 -25.12 -43.14 -25.33
C THR A 15 -25.74 -42.04 -26.21
N ARG A 16 -25.01 -40.92 -26.33
CA ARG A 16 -24.84 -40.30 -27.64
C ARG A 16 -23.47 -39.64 -27.76
N ARG A 17 -22.79 -40.04 -28.83
CA ARG A 17 -21.43 -39.66 -29.24
C ARG A 17 -21.31 -38.15 -29.45
N ASN A 18 -20.21 -37.61 -28.90
CA ASN A 18 -19.58 -36.37 -29.31
C ASN A 18 -19.40 -36.28 -30.83
N ARG A 19 -19.76 -35.12 -31.38
CA ARG A 19 -19.05 -34.42 -32.47
C ARG A 19 -19.78 -33.09 -32.69
N HIS A 20 -19.21 -32.00 -32.23
CA HIS A 20 -18.95 -30.82 -33.05
C HIS A 20 -17.75 -30.10 -32.46
N ARG A 21 -16.62 -30.22 -33.18
CA ARG A 21 -15.46 -29.35 -33.03
C ARG A 21 -15.88 -27.97 -33.52
N LEU A 22 -15.84 -26.97 -32.65
CA LEU A 22 -15.74 -25.57 -33.03
C LEU A 22 -14.30 -25.16 -32.74
N THR A 23 -13.47 -25.29 -33.77
CA THR A 23 -12.14 -24.70 -33.80
C THR A 23 -12.32 -23.25 -34.20
N VAL A 24 -12.33 -22.34 -33.22
CA VAL A 24 -12.13 -20.91 -33.51
C VAL A 24 -10.62 -20.71 -33.59
N ALA A 25 -10.11 -20.80 -34.82
CA ALA A 25 -8.76 -20.36 -35.13
C ALA A 25 -8.79 -18.82 -35.20
N GLY A 26 -8.55 -18.17 -34.07
CA GLY A 26 -8.17 -16.77 -34.03
C GLY A 26 -6.70 -16.65 -34.42
N ILE A 27 -6.42 -16.39 -35.69
CA ILE A 27 -5.09 -15.95 -36.12
C ILE A 27 -4.93 -14.51 -35.61
N VAL A 28 -4.22 -14.32 -34.51
CA VAL A 28 -3.63 -13.00 -34.20
C VAL A 28 -2.41 -12.88 -35.10
N ALA A 29 -2.57 -12.13 -36.18
CA ALA A 29 -1.47 -11.78 -37.07
C ALA A 29 -0.52 -10.83 -36.32
N ALA A 30 0.54 -11.39 -35.73
CA ALA A 30 1.71 -10.63 -35.33
C ALA A 30 2.29 -9.95 -36.58
N SER A 31 2.04 -8.66 -36.69
CA SER A 31 2.49 -7.83 -37.80
C SER A 31 3.96 -7.48 -37.60
N LEU A 32 4.86 -8.43 -37.89
CA LEU A 32 6.28 -8.14 -38.08
C LEU A 32 6.47 -7.43 -39.43
N GLY A 33 6.30 -6.11 -39.41
CA GLY A 33 6.68 -5.23 -40.51
C GLY A 33 8.20 -5.10 -40.61
N VAL A 34 8.86 -6.07 -41.26
CA VAL A 34 10.22 -5.89 -41.76
C VAL A 34 10.15 -5.08 -43.06
N THR A 35 10.32 -3.76 -42.97
CA THR A 35 10.59 -2.91 -44.13
C THR A 35 11.72 -1.94 -43.86
N GLY A 36 12.84 -2.15 -44.54
CA GLY A 36 13.68 -1.07 -45.07
C GLY A 36 14.75 -0.48 -44.16
N LEU A 37 16.00 -0.86 -44.43
CA LEU A 37 17.21 -0.12 -44.06
C LEU A 37 17.09 1.38 -44.41
N GLY A 38 17.24 2.25 -43.40
CA GLY A 38 17.66 3.64 -43.60
C GLY A 38 17.10 4.65 -42.58
N SER A 39 18.01 5.33 -41.87
CA SER A 39 17.81 6.46 -40.93
C SER A 39 17.72 6.04 -39.46
N TYR A 40 18.81 5.57 -38.85
CA TYR A 40 19.78 6.36 -38.09
C TYR A 40 19.21 7.00 -36.81
N ALA A 41 19.53 6.34 -35.69
CA ALA A 41 19.73 6.91 -34.37
C ALA A 41 18.61 7.78 -33.77
N VAL A 42 17.64 7.11 -33.15
CA VAL A 42 17.40 7.35 -31.72
C VAL A 42 17.44 5.99 -31.01
N LEU A 43 18.65 5.45 -30.88
CA LEU A 43 18.96 4.71 -29.67
C LEU A 43 18.79 5.74 -28.55
N ARG A 44 17.63 5.76 -27.88
CA ARG A 44 17.62 6.24 -26.50
C ARG A 44 18.39 5.19 -25.71
N THR A 45 19.71 5.26 -25.79
CA THR A 45 20.59 4.86 -24.69
C THR A 45 20.27 5.82 -23.56
N ALA A 46 19.21 5.50 -22.86
CA ALA A 46 18.90 6.00 -21.55
C ALA A 46 18.24 4.82 -20.86
N THR A 47 19.05 3.86 -20.43
CA THR A 47 18.83 3.40 -19.06
C THR A 47 19.43 4.53 -18.22
N PRO A 48 18.67 5.56 -17.79
CA PRO A 48 19.12 6.29 -16.62
C PRO A 48 19.38 5.22 -15.54
N ASP A 49 20.43 5.40 -14.76
CA ASP A 49 20.85 4.42 -13.76
C ASP A 49 19.62 4.02 -12.90
N PHE A 50 19.12 2.79 -13.12
CA PHE A 50 17.93 2.24 -12.49
C PHE A 50 18.33 1.14 -11.49
N PRO A 51 17.65 0.99 -10.33
CA PRO A 51 16.53 1.82 -9.84
C PRO A 51 16.94 3.28 -9.71
N LEU A 52 15.98 4.22 -9.74
CA LEU A 52 16.30 5.64 -9.64
C LEU A 52 17.12 5.86 -8.35
N VAL A 53 18.40 6.17 -8.52
CA VAL A 53 19.32 6.37 -7.39
C VAL A 53 19.52 7.87 -7.21
N TYR A 54 18.95 8.42 -6.14
CA TYR A 54 19.31 9.75 -5.69
C TYR A 54 20.76 9.73 -5.20
N SER A 55 21.49 10.82 -5.42
CA SER A 55 22.81 10.99 -4.80
C SER A 55 22.73 11.35 -3.31
N GLU A 56 21.52 11.66 -2.84
CA GLU A 56 21.22 12.06 -1.47
C GLU A 56 21.28 10.84 -0.55
N ARG A 57 21.77 11.09 0.67
CA ARG A 57 21.83 10.11 1.75
C ARG A 57 21.16 10.71 2.97
N ILE A 58 20.68 9.85 3.85
CA ILE A 58 20.16 10.25 5.14
C ILE A 58 21.28 10.94 5.95
N ASP A 59 21.00 12.13 6.46
CA ASP A 59 21.95 12.89 7.28
C ASP A 59 22.08 12.26 8.68
N GLU A 60 23.29 12.34 9.26
CA GLU A 60 23.51 11.86 10.63
C GLU A 60 22.62 12.62 11.63
N GLY A 61 21.93 11.88 12.50
CA GLY A 61 21.08 12.44 13.54
C GLY A 61 19.70 12.94 13.06
N VAL A 62 19.40 12.89 11.76
CA VAL A 62 18.10 13.35 11.23
C VAL A 62 16.93 12.50 11.74
N THR A 63 17.21 11.29 12.20
CA THR A 63 16.23 10.37 12.80
C THR A 63 16.02 10.59 14.29
N GLU A 64 16.81 11.48 14.93
CA GLU A 64 16.67 11.80 16.35
C GLU A 64 15.53 12.79 16.60
N ALA A 65 14.94 13.41 15.58
CA ALA A 65 13.90 14.40 15.74
C ALA A 65 12.91 14.39 14.58
N VAL A 66 11.68 14.81 14.88
CA VAL A 66 10.63 15.12 13.91
C VAL A 66 10.01 16.45 14.33
N ALA A 67 9.86 17.37 13.37
CA ALA A 67 9.13 18.60 13.61
C ALA A 67 7.66 18.26 13.88
N ILE A 68 7.18 18.65 15.06
CA ILE A 68 5.78 18.53 15.46
C ILE A 68 5.09 19.84 15.11
N ALA A 69 3.93 19.76 14.45
CA ALA A 69 3.15 20.94 14.10
C ALA A 69 2.63 21.66 15.36
N ASP A 70 2.37 22.96 15.23
CA ASP A 70 1.61 23.67 16.26
C ASP A 70 0.22 23.02 16.38
N PRO A 71 -0.28 22.73 17.61
CA PRO A 71 -1.60 22.11 17.80
C PRO A 71 -2.77 22.85 17.13
N ALA A 72 -2.67 24.16 16.92
CA ALA A 72 -3.66 24.94 16.18
C ALA A 72 -3.69 24.62 14.67
N THR A 73 -2.59 24.06 14.14
CA THR A 73 -2.46 23.60 12.75
C THR A 73 -2.75 22.11 12.63
N ALA A 74 -2.16 21.29 13.50
CA ALA A 74 -2.46 19.86 13.56
C ALA A 74 -2.19 19.27 14.95
N LEU A 75 -3.13 18.46 15.43
CA LEU A 75 -2.96 17.64 16.63
C LEU A 75 -2.13 16.40 16.27
N THR A 76 -1.13 16.09 17.08
CA THR A 76 -0.26 14.93 16.90
C THR A 76 -0.40 13.99 18.09
N PHE A 77 -0.46 12.69 17.82
CA PHE A 77 -0.68 11.66 18.83
C PHE A 77 0.35 10.55 18.72
N ALA A 78 0.68 9.96 19.87
CA ALA A 78 1.43 8.70 19.96
C ALA A 78 0.72 7.78 20.95
N ARG A 79 0.69 6.47 20.65
CA ARG A 79 0.20 5.45 21.58
C ARG A 79 1.36 4.86 22.34
N VAL A 80 1.21 4.71 23.66
CA VAL A 80 2.28 4.23 24.54
C VAL A 80 1.73 3.26 25.57
N ASP A 81 2.58 2.36 26.08
CA ASP A 81 2.22 1.51 27.21
C ASP A 81 2.14 2.33 28.52
N GLY A 82 0.93 2.52 29.00
CA GLY A 82 0.65 3.12 30.30
C GLY A 82 0.59 2.10 31.44
N ALA A 83 0.47 2.57 32.68
CA ALA A 83 0.46 1.71 33.86
C ALA A 83 -0.72 0.71 33.92
N SER A 84 -1.82 0.98 33.20
CA SER A 84 -3.02 0.14 33.15
C SER A 84 -3.32 -0.44 31.76
N GLY A 85 -2.35 -0.38 30.85
CA GLY A 85 -2.50 -0.69 29.43
C GLY A 85 -2.21 0.52 28.54
N PRO A 86 -2.45 0.41 27.22
CA PRO A 86 -2.19 1.48 26.26
C PRO A 86 -2.87 2.80 26.65
N THR A 87 -2.17 3.92 26.48
CA THR A 87 -2.74 5.28 26.59
C THR A 87 -2.30 6.13 25.39
N VAL A 88 -2.93 7.29 25.21
CA VAL A 88 -2.64 8.23 24.12
C VAL A 88 -1.98 9.48 24.67
N LEU A 89 -0.85 9.85 24.10
CA LEU A 89 -0.21 11.13 24.33
C LEU A 89 -0.67 12.14 23.27
N ALA A 90 -1.06 13.34 23.69
CA ALA A 90 -1.05 14.52 22.82
C ALA A 90 0.41 15.00 22.72
N VAL A 91 1.05 14.73 21.58
CA VAL A 91 2.48 14.94 21.37
C VAL A 91 2.77 16.43 21.17
N THR A 92 3.79 16.92 21.87
CA THR A 92 4.23 18.32 21.84
C THR A 92 5.69 18.49 21.43
N GLY A 93 6.44 17.38 21.30
CA GLY A 93 7.81 17.42 20.81
C GLY A 93 8.38 16.03 20.53
N TYR A 94 9.33 15.97 19.59
CA TYR A 94 10.08 14.78 19.24
C TYR A 94 11.54 15.19 19.01
N THR A 95 12.41 14.88 19.96
CA THR A 95 13.83 15.27 19.91
C THR A 95 14.72 14.28 20.66
N GLY A 96 15.94 14.05 20.19
CA GLY A 96 16.88 13.13 20.82
C GLY A 96 16.44 11.66 20.84
N GLY A 97 15.55 11.25 19.94
CA GLY A 97 14.93 9.92 19.92
C GLY A 97 13.79 9.73 20.92
N ASP A 98 13.39 10.79 21.62
CA ASP A 98 12.31 10.78 22.60
C ASP A 98 11.09 11.55 22.08
N ILE A 99 9.91 11.00 22.33
CA ILE A 99 8.60 11.65 22.11
C ILE A 99 8.11 12.19 23.45
N SER A 100 7.77 13.47 23.47
CA SER A 100 7.20 14.16 24.62
C SER A 100 5.78 14.64 24.34
N GLY A 101 4.92 14.57 25.35
CA GLY A 101 3.52 14.97 25.22
C GLY A 101 2.78 14.96 26.54
N VAL A 102 1.46 15.13 26.47
CA VAL A 102 0.57 15.05 27.63
C VAL A 102 -0.28 13.79 27.52
N ASP A 103 -0.32 12.98 28.57
CA ASP A 103 -1.24 11.84 28.65
C ASP A 103 -2.69 12.35 28.76
N ILE A 104 -3.45 12.15 27.68
CA ILE A 104 -4.84 12.64 27.57
C ILE A 104 -5.72 11.99 28.64
N SER A 105 -5.47 10.73 28.96
CA SER A 105 -6.23 10.02 29.99
C SER A 105 -5.99 10.63 31.37
N ALA A 106 -4.73 10.95 31.68
CA ALA A 106 -4.37 11.60 32.94
C ALA A 106 -4.91 13.04 33.02
N ALA A 107 -4.91 13.78 31.91
CA ALA A 107 -5.38 15.16 31.85
C ALA A 107 -6.91 15.28 32.06
N THR A 108 -7.67 14.32 31.53
CA THR A 108 -9.14 14.36 31.54
C THR A 108 -9.76 13.55 32.68
N GLY A 109 -9.06 12.54 33.17
CA GLY A 109 -9.60 11.53 34.10
C GLY A 109 -10.44 10.45 33.43
N ASN A 110 -10.58 10.48 32.09
CA ASN A 110 -11.19 9.43 31.28
C ASN A 110 -10.09 8.51 30.72
N ALA A 111 -10.41 7.29 30.32
CA ALA A 111 -9.43 6.37 29.75
C ALA A 111 -9.53 6.36 28.23
N PHE A 112 -8.44 6.72 27.55
CA PHE A 112 -8.31 6.67 26.10
C PHE A 112 -7.13 5.78 25.70
N THR A 113 -7.39 4.75 24.90
CA THR A 113 -6.39 3.79 24.44
C THR A 113 -6.02 4.00 22.96
N GLU A 114 -6.77 4.82 22.24
CA GLU A 114 -6.63 5.09 20.81
C GLU A 114 -7.04 6.54 20.50
N PRO A 115 -6.37 7.22 19.55
CA PRO A 115 -6.49 8.66 19.34
C PRO A 115 -7.80 9.11 18.70
N ILE A 116 -8.42 8.30 17.84
CA ILE A 116 -9.71 8.62 17.21
C ILE A 116 -10.79 8.70 18.29
N ALA A 117 -10.82 7.80 19.28
CA ALA A 117 -11.80 7.86 20.39
C ALA A 117 -11.60 9.10 21.26
N ALA A 118 -10.35 9.48 21.52
CA ALA A 118 -10.07 10.73 22.22
C ALA A 118 -10.59 11.94 21.43
N PHE A 119 -10.40 11.94 20.11
CA PHE A 119 -10.91 12.97 19.22
C PHE A 119 -12.45 13.01 19.17
N ASP A 120 -13.11 11.87 19.04
CA ASP A 120 -14.57 11.76 18.97
C ASP A 120 -15.24 12.26 20.26
N GLU A 121 -14.64 11.98 21.43
CA GLU A 121 -15.20 12.37 22.73
C GLU A 121 -14.94 13.83 23.07
N LEU A 122 -13.72 14.32 22.81
CA LEU A 122 -13.26 15.64 23.30
C LEU A 122 -13.38 16.73 22.23
N GLY A 123 -13.23 16.37 20.95
CA GLY A 123 -13.13 17.28 19.83
C GLY A 123 -11.79 18.02 19.75
N TYR A 124 -11.56 18.65 18.60
CA TYR A 124 -10.29 19.32 18.28
C TYR A 124 -9.87 20.36 19.34
N ALA A 125 -10.77 21.29 19.69
CA ALA A 125 -10.44 22.42 20.57
C ALA A 125 -10.02 21.98 21.98
N ALA A 126 -10.66 20.95 22.55
CA ALA A 126 -10.30 20.47 23.88
C ALA A 126 -8.94 19.74 23.86
N LEU A 127 -8.64 19.02 22.79
CA LEU A 127 -7.33 18.38 22.62
C LEU A 127 -6.22 19.38 22.36
N GLU A 128 -6.50 20.47 21.63
CA GLU A 128 -5.60 21.61 21.47
C GLU A 128 -5.30 22.28 22.82
N ASP A 129 -6.33 22.52 23.64
CA ASP A 129 -6.16 23.06 25.00
C ASP A 129 -5.28 22.14 25.86
N ILE A 130 -5.47 20.81 25.78
CA ILE A 130 -4.65 19.83 26.51
C ILE A 130 -3.19 19.86 26.03
N ALA A 131 -2.96 19.87 24.71
CA ALA A 131 -1.62 19.86 24.13
C ALA A 131 -0.84 21.14 24.45
N THR A 132 -1.54 22.27 24.64
CA THR A 132 -0.92 23.58 24.88
C THR A 132 -0.85 23.98 26.36
N ASP A 133 -1.52 23.25 27.26
CA ASP A 133 -1.50 23.53 28.70
C ASP A 133 -0.18 23.10 29.35
N ALA A 134 0.74 24.07 29.46
CA ALA A 134 2.03 23.90 30.14
C ALA A 134 1.94 23.62 31.65
N SER A 135 0.74 23.65 32.26
CA SER A 135 0.54 23.24 33.66
C SER A 135 0.32 21.74 33.84
N LEU A 136 -0.01 21.02 32.76
CA LEU A 136 -0.14 19.57 32.77
C LEU A 136 1.25 18.90 32.80
N PRO A 137 1.41 17.78 33.51
CA PRO A 137 2.69 17.10 33.62
C PRO A 137 3.06 16.45 32.28
N PRO A 138 4.23 16.76 31.69
CA PRO A 138 4.67 16.10 30.46
C PRO A 138 5.08 14.66 30.74
N VAL A 139 4.81 13.80 29.76
CA VAL A 139 5.31 12.43 29.65
C VAL A 139 6.36 12.41 28.54
N THR A 140 7.43 11.68 28.76
CA THR A 140 8.49 11.45 27.77
C THR A 140 8.73 9.95 27.67
N VAL A 141 8.72 9.43 26.44
CA VAL A 141 8.98 8.03 26.11
C VAL A 141 10.00 7.96 24.98
N ALA A 142 10.76 6.87 24.90
CA ALA A 142 11.58 6.63 23.72
C ALA A 142 10.67 6.35 22.51
N ALA A 143 11.00 6.89 21.34
CA ALA A 143 10.22 6.66 20.13
C ALA A 143 10.15 5.16 19.76
N SER A 144 11.20 4.39 20.08
CA SER A 144 11.24 2.94 19.89
C SER A 144 10.39 2.14 20.90
N GLU A 145 9.70 2.80 21.82
CA GLU A 145 8.82 2.15 22.81
C GLU A 145 7.34 2.51 22.59
N VAL A 146 7.03 3.26 21.53
CA VAL A 146 5.64 3.57 21.17
C VAL A 146 4.98 2.36 20.49
N LEU A 147 3.67 2.29 20.64
CA LEU A 147 2.81 1.29 20.01
C LEU A 147 2.38 1.78 18.62
N THR A 148 1.80 0.88 17.82
CA THR A 148 1.13 1.23 16.55
C THR A 148 0.26 2.47 16.74
N ALA A 149 0.50 3.53 15.97
CA ALA A 149 -0.05 4.86 16.23
C ALA A 149 -1.60 4.92 16.21
N VAL A 150 -2.25 4.00 15.49
CA VAL A 150 -3.71 3.85 15.45
C VAL A 150 -4.09 2.39 15.63
N ASP A 151 -5.05 2.12 16.53
CA ASP A 151 -5.66 0.80 16.70
C ASP A 151 -6.91 0.70 15.82
N THR A 152 -6.88 -0.15 14.80
CA THR A 152 -7.96 -0.23 13.81
C THR A 152 -8.18 -1.65 13.27
N HIS A 153 -9.26 -1.83 12.52
CA HIS A 153 -9.59 -3.08 11.85
C HIS A 153 -8.62 -3.39 10.70
N LYS A 154 -8.65 -4.61 10.14
CA LYS A 154 -7.70 -5.05 9.09
C LYS A 154 -8.12 -4.80 7.63
N ARG A 155 -9.18 -4.03 7.37
CA ARG A 155 -9.72 -3.80 6.02
C ARG A 155 -9.44 -2.37 5.58
N HIS A 156 -8.54 -2.21 4.64
CA HIS A 156 -8.02 -0.93 4.19
C HIS A 156 -8.03 -0.83 2.67
N VAL A 157 -7.61 0.32 2.16
CA VAL A 157 -7.60 0.59 0.73
C VAL A 157 -6.20 0.94 0.28
N GLY A 158 -5.73 0.26 -0.77
CA GLY A 158 -4.53 0.64 -1.51
C GLY A 158 -4.88 1.36 -2.80
N THR A 159 -4.03 2.30 -3.20
CA THR A 159 -4.15 3.04 -4.47
C THR A 159 -2.95 2.78 -5.36
N GLY A 160 -3.18 2.13 -6.50
CA GLY A 160 -2.14 1.96 -7.51
C GLY A 160 -1.99 3.20 -8.37
N THR A 161 -0.75 3.49 -8.78
CA THR A 161 -0.42 4.43 -9.88
C THR A 161 -1.01 5.83 -9.75
N ASN A 162 -0.97 6.39 -8.54
CA ASN A 162 -1.50 7.71 -8.23
C ASN A 162 -0.50 8.88 -8.39
N TYR A 163 0.71 8.62 -8.87
CA TYR A 163 1.71 9.64 -9.22
C TYR A 163 2.10 9.47 -10.69
N ARG A 164 2.23 10.57 -11.44
CA ARG A 164 2.46 10.52 -12.90
C ARG A 164 3.80 9.90 -13.26
N GLU A 165 4.79 10.16 -12.45
CA GLU A 165 6.14 9.63 -12.55
C GLU A 165 6.10 8.09 -12.39
N HIS A 166 5.34 7.60 -11.41
CA HIS A 166 5.14 6.17 -11.20
C HIS A 166 4.29 5.49 -12.31
N GLN A 167 3.31 6.20 -12.89
CA GLN A 167 2.58 5.74 -14.08
C GLN A 167 3.55 5.47 -15.25
N ALA A 168 4.54 6.34 -15.43
CA ALA A 168 5.54 6.20 -16.49
C ALA A 168 6.47 4.98 -16.28
N GLU A 169 6.75 4.59 -15.03
CA GLU A 169 7.54 3.40 -14.68
C GLU A 169 6.75 2.10 -14.84
N SER A 170 5.47 2.10 -14.45
CA SER A 170 4.61 0.92 -14.38
C SER A 170 3.86 0.60 -15.69
N THR A 171 3.79 1.55 -16.63
CA THR A 171 3.01 1.46 -17.89
C THR A 171 1.49 1.35 -17.70
N ILE A 172 0.97 1.73 -16.53
CA ILE A 172 -0.45 1.86 -16.24
C ILE A 172 -0.75 3.37 -16.13
N ASP A 173 -1.57 3.89 -17.06
CA ASP A 173 -1.75 5.33 -17.26
C ASP A 173 -2.84 5.97 -16.36
N GLU A 174 -3.54 5.20 -15.52
CA GLU A 174 -4.62 5.69 -14.67
C GLU A 174 -4.51 5.11 -13.25
N PRO A 175 -4.85 5.87 -12.19
CA PRO A 175 -4.92 5.32 -10.85
C PRO A 175 -6.05 4.28 -10.71
N PHE A 176 -5.88 3.34 -9.81
CA PHE A 176 -6.89 2.33 -9.48
C PHE A 176 -6.83 1.97 -7.99
N LEU A 177 -7.88 1.32 -7.50
CA LEU A 177 -7.98 0.91 -6.10
C LEU A 177 -7.94 -0.61 -5.99
N PHE A 178 -7.41 -1.10 -4.88
CA PHE A 178 -7.44 -2.50 -4.51
C PHE A 178 -7.65 -2.63 -2.99
N PRO A 179 -8.23 -3.74 -2.51
CA PRO A 179 -8.31 -3.99 -1.08
C PRO A 179 -6.91 -4.21 -0.51
N LYS A 180 -6.60 -3.51 0.59
CA LYS A 180 -5.41 -3.74 1.39
C LYS A 180 -5.84 -4.43 2.67
N VAL A 181 -5.33 -5.62 2.93
CA VAL A 181 -5.79 -6.45 4.04
C VAL A 181 -4.63 -6.74 4.99
N GLY A 182 -4.88 -6.64 6.29
CA GLY A 182 -3.89 -6.93 7.31
C GLY A 182 -3.93 -5.94 8.45
N ALA A 183 -3.37 -6.34 9.59
CA ALA A 183 -3.16 -5.42 10.70
C ALA A 183 -2.03 -4.44 10.36
N LEU A 184 -2.16 -3.22 10.85
CA LEU A 184 -1.04 -2.28 10.92
C LEU A 184 0.04 -2.86 11.83
N THR A 185 1.28 -2.53 11.52
CA THR A 185 2.47 -2.95 12.29
C THR A 185 3.14 -1.75 12.95
N ASP A 186 3.88 -2.03 14.03
CA ASP A 186 4.61 -1.01 14.77
C ASP A 186 5.68 -0.36 13.90
N SER A 187 6.03 0.88 14.24
CA SER A 187 6.98 1.68 13.47
C SER A 187 8.38 1.08 13.40
N ASP A 188 8.75 0.18 14.30
CA ASP A 188 10.05 -0.49 14.37
C ASP A 188 9.97 -2.01 14.13
N GLU A 189 8.82 -2.51 13.64
CA GLU A 189 8.62 -3.95 13.45
C GLU A 189 9.51 -4.50 12.33
N PRO A 190 10.34 -5.54 12.59
CA PRO A 190 11.14 -6.18 11.54
C PRO A 190 10.29 -6.86 10.48
N LEU A 191 10.63 -6.64 9.21
CA LEU A 191 9.95 -7.31 8.10
C LEU A 191 10.71 -8.58 7.68
N LEU A 192 10.04 -9.73 7.76
CA LEU A 192 10.59 -11.00 7.27
C LEU A 192 10.75 -10.92 5.75
N ALA A 193 11.91 -11.27 5.20
CA ALA A 193 12.18 -11.20 3.76
C ALA A 193 11.37 -12.20 2.90
N GLY A 194 10.94 -13.31 3.50
CA GLY A 194 10.42 -14.47 2.77
C GLY A 194 11.53 -15.43 2.31
N THR A 195 11.16 -16.65 1.92
CA THR A 195 12.10 -17.65 1.37
C THR A 195 12.32 -17.53 -0.14
N SER A 196 11.39 -16.83 -0.81
CA SER A 196 11.31 -16.54 -2.23
C SER A 196 10.55 -15.22 -2.38
N GLY A 197 10.65 -14.57 -3.54
CA GLY A 197 9.99 -13.30 -3.80
C GLY A 197 10.95 -12.15 -4.09
N LEU A 198 10.37 -11.08 -4.64
CA LEU A 198 11.08 -9.86 -5.00
C LEU A 198 10.49 -8.70 -4.18
N LEU A 199 11.02 -8.53 -2.96
CA LEU A 199 10.51 -7.58 -1.97
C LEU A 199 10.86 -6.13 -2.30
N ASP A 200 9.83 -5.31 -2.46
CA ASP A 200 9.91 -3.90 -2.84
C ASP A 200 9.30 -2.99 -1.77
N TYR A 201 9.71 -1.73 -1.77
CA TYR A 201 9.26 -0.68 -0.86
C TYR A 201 8.41 0.36 -1.61
N GLU A 202 7.47 0.98 -0.91
CA GLU A 202 6.63 2.08 -1.42
C GLU A 202 6.26 3.00 -0.24
N VAL A 203 6.76 4.24 -0.22
CA VAL A 203 6.34 5.25 0.78
C VAL A 203 5.03 5.90 0.38
N GLU A 204 4.07 5.96 1.30
CA GLU A 204 2.76 6.53 1.03
C GLU A 204 2.17 7.34 2.19
N LEU A 205 1.34 8.32 1.85
CA LEU A 205 0.44 8.98 2.79
C LEU A 205 -0.76 8.07 3.07
N GLY A 206 -1.00 7.75 4.34
CA GLY A 206 -2.23 7.12 4.78
C GLY A 206 -3.25 8.17 5.20
N VAL A 207 -4.39 8.24 4.49
CA VAL A 207 -5.53 9.08 4.87
C VAL A 207 -6.54 8.25 5.66
N VAL A 208 -6.86 8.64 6.89
CA VAL A 208 -7.58 7.82 7.87
C VAL A 208 -8.96 8.41 8.18
N ALA A 209 -10.00 7.61 7.99
CA ALA A 209 -11.36 7.99 8.35
C ALA A 209 -11.53 8.06 9.88
N LEU A 210 -11.96 9.20 10.42
CA LEU A 210 -12.26 9.36 11.86
C LEU A 210 -13.68 8.91 12.22
N ASP A 211 -14.58 8.93 11.24
CA ASP A 211 -15.96 8.49 11.32
C ASP A 211 -16.31 7.65 10.06
N ASP A 212 -17.45 6.99 10.08
CA ASP A 212 -17.98 6.34 8.88
C ASP A 212 -18.31 7.37 7.79
N ILE A 213 -17.74 7.19 6.59
CA ILE A 213 -17.96 8.06 5.44
C ILE A 213 -18.84 7.33 4.43
N THR A 214 -19.92 7.97 4.00
CA THR A 214 -20.80 7.51 2.93
C THR A 214 -21.05 8.63 1.92
N THR A 215 -21.71 8.31 0.80
CA THR A 215 -22.13 9.34 -0.16
C THR A 215 -23.07 10.40 0.44
N GLU A 216 -23.79 10.05 1.51
CA GLU A 216 -24.72 10.94 2.22
C GLU A 216 -24.02 11.83 3.25
N THR A 217 -22.95 11.36 3.90
CA THR A 217 -22.17 12.19 4.83
C THR A 217 -21.35 13.24 4.10
N GLY A 218 -20.93 12.95 2.87
CA GLY A 218 -20.12 13.84 2.04
C GLY A 218 -18.66 13.92 2.50
N THR A 219 -17.95 14.98 2.10
CA THR A 219 -16.56 15.23 2.49
C THR A 219 -16.46 15.47 4.00
N PRO A 220 -15.67 14.68 4.75
CA PRO A 220 -15.52 14.85 6.19
C PRO A 220 -14.90 16.19 6.56
N GLU A 221 -15.32 16.75 7.70
CA GLU A 221 -14.71 17.96 8.28
C GLU A 221 -13.28 17.70 8.74
N HIS A 222 -13.05 16.53 9.35
CA HIS A 222 -11.73 16.10 9.83
C HIS A 222 -11.36 14.73 9.26
N MET A 223 -10.07 14.55 9.01
CA MET A 223 -9.46 13.28 8.63
C MET A 223 -8.16 13.12 9.43
N GLY A 224 -7.81 11.87 9.74
CA GLY A 224 -6.51 11.53 10.28
C GLY A 224 -5.49 11.31 9.16
N LEU A 225 -4.21 11.46 9.47
CA LEU A 225 -3.09 11.19 8.58
C LEU A 225 -2.06 10.32 9.31
N VAL A 226 -1.44 9.40 8.59
CA VAL A 226 -0.36 8.55 9.09
C VAL A 226 0.64 8.26 7.97
N LEU A 227 1.92 8.21 8.30
CA LEU A 227 2.95 7.75 7.37
C LEU A 227 2.83 6.24 7.18
N THR A 228 2.92 5.72 5.95
CA THR A 228 2.81 4.28 5.70
C THR A 228 3.86 3.77 4.71
N ASN A 229 4.19 2.48 4.81
CA ASN A 229 4.90 1.75 3.77
C ASN A 229 3.99 0.67 3.18
N ASP A 230 3.85 0.64 1.85
CA ASP A 230 3.16 -0.42 1.09
C ASP A 230 4.16 -1.45 0.53
N TRP A 231 4.48 -2.46 1.34
CA TRP A 231 5.42 -3.49 0.95
C TRP A 231 4.82 -4.40 -0.12
N THR A 232 5.63 -4.76 -1.13
CA THR A 232 5.15 -5.58 -2.25
C THR A 232 6.06 -6.77 -2.53
N ASP A 233 5.47 -7.94 -2.71
CA ASP A 233 6.13 -9.07 -3.37
C ASP A 233 5.88 -9.02 -4.88
N ARG A 234 6.87 -8.52 -5.63
CA ARG A 234 6.73 -8.30 -7.07
C ARG A 234 6.73 -9.59 -7.88
N GLU A 235 7.30 -10.67 -7.34
CA GLU A 235 7.25 -11.98 -7.99
C GLU A 235 5.83 -12.56 -7.88
N LEU A 236 5.23 -12.50 -6.69
CA LEU A 236 3.84 -12.88 -6.50
C LEU A 236 2.91 -12.03 -7.36
N LEU A 237 3.07 -10.70 -7.33
CA LEU A 237 2.29 -9.79 -8.19
C LEU A 237 2.40 -10.21 -9.65
N SER A 238 3.62 -10.35 -10.18
CA SER A 238 3.87 -10.71 -11.58
C SER A 238 3.23 -12.06 -11.97
N SER A 239 3.11 -12.99 -11.02
CA SER A 239 2.50 -14.31 -11.26
C SER A 239 0.97 -14.29 -11.32
N GLN A 240 0.34 -13.23 -10.82
CA GLN A 240 -1.11 -13.10 -10.67
C GLN A 240 -1.70 -11.92 -11.46
N LEU A 241 -0.86 -11.07 -12.05
CA LEU A 241 -1.32 -10.00 -12.93
C LEU A 241 -2.08 -10.56 -14.12
N GLU A 242 -3.23 -9.96 -14.42
CA GLU A 242 -3.97 -10.20 -15.65
C GLU A 242 -3.51 -9.18 -16.71
N PRO A 243 -2.73 -9.57 -17.74
CA PRO A 243 -2.11 -8.61 -18.66
C PRO A 243 -3.10 -7.79 -19.48
N ASP A 244 -4.33 -8.29 -19.62
CA ASP A 244 -5.40 -7.67 -20.39
C ASP A 244 -6.22 -6.64 -19.56
N ASP A 245 -6.07 -6.60 -18.23
CA ASP A 245 -6.81 -5.69 -17.33
C ASP A 245 -6.01 -5.32 -16.07
N LEU A 246 -4.90 -4.59 -16.25
CA LEU A 246 -4.01 -4.19 -15.15
C LEU A 246 -4.69 -3.24 -14.13
N THR A 247 -5.67 -2.44 -14.56
CA THR A 247 -6.41 -1.52 -13.68
C THR A 247 -7.49 -2.24 -12.88
N ALA A 248 -7.75 -3.53 -13.15
CA ALA A 248 -8.62 -4.32 -12.31
C ALA A 248 -8.04 -4.64 -10.94
N GLY A 249 -6.74 -4.43 -10.72
CA GLY A 249 -6.09 -4.69 -9.43
C GLY A 249 -5.95 -6.18 -9.10
N ALA A 250 -6.07 -7.07 -10.10
CA ALA A 250 -5.87 -8.50 -9.91
C ALA A 250 -4.45 -8.80 -9.40
N GLY A 251 -4.33 -9.62 -8.35
CA GLY A 251 -3.06 -9.98 -7.72
C GLY A 251 -2.46 -8.92 -6.78
N PHE A 252 -2.94 -7.67 -6.80
CA PHE A 252 -2.42 -6.61 -5.93
C PHE A 252 -2.68 -6.88 -4.46
N THR A 253 -3.90 -7.27 -4.12
CA THR A 253 -4.28 -7.63 -2.74
C THR A 253 -3.27 -8.65 -2.19
N ASN A 254 -3.10 -9.79 -2.88
CA ASN A 254 -2.25 -10.89 -2.42
C ASN A 254 -0.78 -10.48 -2.29
N ALA A 255 -0.27 -9.74 -3.29
CA ALA A 255 1.11 -9.30 -3.32
C ALA A 255 1.43 -8.18 -2.31
N LYS A 256 0.42 -7.48 -1.80
CA LYS A 256 0.58 -6.32 -0.91
C LYS A 256 -0.05 -6.52 0.48
N SER A 257 -0.69 -7.66 0.75
CA SER A 257 -1.42 -7.92 2.01
C SER A 257 -0.85 -9.10 2.81
N GLN A 258 0.40 -9.48 2.54
CA GLN A 258 1.11 -10.49 3.35
C GLN A 258 1.35 -9.95 4.78
N PRO A 259 1.50 -10.83 5.79
CA PRO A 259 1.77 -10.38 7.16
C PRO A 259 2.97 -9.44 7.25
N GLY A 260 2.79 -8.28 7.90
CA GLY A 260 3.79 -7.22 8.00
C GLY A 260 3.80 -6.22 6.84
N PHE A 261 2.98 -6.39 5.80
CA PHE A 261 3.00 -5.51 4.62
C PHE A 261 2.29 -4.17 4.82
N PHE A 262 1.87 -3.84 6.04
CA PHE A 262 1.23 -2.57 6.35
C PHE A 262 1.93 -1.92 7.55
N SER A 263 3.09 -1.32 7.30
CA SER A 263 3.82 -0.58 8.34
C SER A 263 3.36 0.86 8.40
N THR A 264 3.30 1.39 9.63
CA THR A 264 2.86 2.76 9.88
C THR A 264 3.82 3.51 10.78
N GLY A 265 3.83 4.84 10.67
CA GLY A 265 4.66 5.72 11.47
C GLY A 265 4.38 5.66 12.97
N ASP A 266 5.32 6.18 13.75
CA ASP A 266 5.22 6.35 15.21
C ASP A 266 4.23 7.44 15.65
N LEU A 267 3.72 8.26 14.73
CA LEU A 267 2.77 9.34 15.00
C LEU A 267 1.48 9.20 14.18
N PHE A 268 0.36 9.61 14.79
CA PHE A 268 -0.92 9.83 14.13
C PHE A 268 -1.30 11.30 14.22
N VAL A 269 -1.79 11.88 13.12
CA VAL A 269 -2.01 13.33 13.03
C VAL A 269 -3.45 13.63 12.62
N ILE A 270 -4.08 14.58 13.29
CA ILE A 270 -5.38 15.13 12.87
C ILE A 270 -5.18 16.63 12.61
N PRO A 271 -5.09 17.07 11.35
CA PRO A 271 -4.99 18.48 11.02
C PRO A 271 -6.29 19.26 11.28
N ALA A 272 -6.18 20.55 11.59
CA ALA A 272 -7.32 21.45 11.66
C ALA A 272 -8.02 21.61 10.30
N ASP A 273 -7.22 21.69 9.23
CA ASP A 273 -7.66 21.62 7.83
C ASP A 273 -6.82 20.58 7.09
N TRP A 274 -7.36 19.36 7.03
CA TRP A 274 -6.66 18.25 6.40
C TRP A 274 -6.45 18.47 4.91
N GLN A 275 -7.37 19.16 4.22
CA GLN A 275 -7.32 19.30 2.76
C GLN A 275 -6.14 20.14 2.28
N THR A 276 -5.64 21.06 3.13
CA THR A 276 -4.46 21.87 2.83
C THR A 276 -3.20 21.29 3.47
N TYR A 277 -3.29 20.81 4.72
CA TYR A 277 -2.13 20.32 5.47
C TYR A 277 -1.33 19.23 4.75
N TYR A 278 -1.99 18.22 4.18
CA TYR A 278 -1.26 17.11 3.55
C TYR A 278 -0.44 17.56 2.32
N GLN A 279 -0.84 18.65 1.66
CA GLN A 279 -0.17 19.16 0.47
C GLN A 279 1.18 19.82 0.77
N GLU A 280 1.46 20.11 2.05
CA GLU A 280 2.71 20.72 2.51
C GLU A 280 3.72 19.68 3.02
N LEU A 281 3.33 18.40 3.04
CA LEU A 281 4.17 17.32 3.51
C LEU A 281 5.17 16.86 2.45
N GLU A 282 6.30 16.33 2.91
CA GLU A 282 7.28 15.60 2.11
C GLU A 282 7.49 14.24 2.80
N LEU A 283 7.47 13.16 2.03
CA LEU A 283 7.69 11.79 2.53
C LEU A 283 8.95 11.23 1.90
N ASP A 284 9.96 10.91 2.71
CA ASP A 284 11.23 10.36 2.24
C ASP A 284 11.38 8.89 2.66
N LEU A 285 11.90 8.06 1.75
CA LEU A 285 12.28 6.67 2.03
C LEU A 285 13.74 6.42 1.66
N PHE A 286 14.47 5.88 2.63
CA PHE A 286 15.89 5.54 2.52
C PHE A 286 16.10 4.04 2.64
N VAL A 287 17.02 3.50 1.86
CA VAL A 287 17.49 2.10 1.98
C VAL A 287 18.98 2.11 2.25
N ASN A 288 19.41 1.57 3.38
CA ASN A 288 20.80 1.58 3.84
C ASN A 288 21.42 2.99 3.84
N GLY A 289 20.57 3.97 4.15
CA GLY A 289 20.87 5.39 4.18
C GLY A 289 20.95 6.10 2.83
N ASP A 290 20.68 5.44 1.70
CA ASP A 290 20.56 6.09 0.39
C ASP A 290 19.09 6.46 0.13
N LEU A 291 18.80 7.71 -0.27
CA LEU A 291 17.45 8.14 -0.62
C LEU A 291 16.98 7.36 -1.85
N ARG A 292 15.76 6.82 -1.78
CA ARG A 292 15.15 6.02 -2.84
C ARG A 292 13.84 6.57 -3.34
N GLN A 293 13.07 7.23 -2.48
CA GLN A 293 11.82 7.88 -2.85
C GLN A 293 11.68 9.19 -2.08
N ARG A 294 11.17 10.21 -2.77
CA ARG A 294 10.65 11.44 -2.21
C ARG A 294 9.27 11.65 -2.79
N ALA A 295 8.25 11.71 -1.94
CA ALA A 295 6.88 11.93 -2.31
C ALA A 295 6.42 13.30 -1.84
N ASP A 296 5.89 14.10 -2.77
CA ASP A 296 5.13 15.31 -2.48
C ASP A 296 3.64 14.96 -2.65
N PRO A 297 2.85 14.77 -1.59
CA PRO A 297 1.44 14.41 -1.71
C PRO A 297 0.59 15.42 -2.51
N SER A 298 1.08 16.65 -2.72
CA SER A 298 0.47 17.62 -3.65
C SER A 298 0.47 17.17 -5.11
N ASP A 299 1.34 16.23 -5.48
CA ASP A 299 1.51 15.75 -6.86
C ASP A 299 0.62 14.53 -7.20
N MET A 300 -0.20 14.08 -6.25
CA MET A 300 -1.18 13.02 -6.48
C MET A 300 -2.13 13.34 -7.64
N VAL A 301 -2.41 12.32 -8.47
CA VAL A 301 -3.36 12.41 -9.59
C VAL A 301 -4.80 12.44 -9.06
N TRP A 302 -5.12 11.58 -8.11
CA TRP A 302 -6.30 11.66 -7.26
C TRP A 302 -5.87 12.25 -5.93
N ASP A 303 -6.23 13.51 -5.71
CA ASP A 303 -6.07 14.15 -4.41
C ASP A 303 -6.89 13.41 -3.33
N ALA A 304 -6.61 13.69 -2.06
CA ALA A 304 -7.24 12.96 -0.96
C ALA A 304 -8.79 13.04 -0.94
N PRO A 305 -9.45 14.19 -1.23
CA PRO A 305 -10.90 14.21 -1.46
C PRO A 305 -11.37 13.31 -2.61
N THR A 306 -10.63 13.29 -3.73
CA THR A 306 -10.93 12.43 -4.87
C THR A 306 -10.77 10.96 -4.50
N LEU A 307 -9.77 10.58 -3.71
CA LEU A 307 -9.61 9.19 -3.21
C LEU A 307 -10.86 8.73 -2.46
N ILE A 308 -11.38 9.54 -1.54
CA ILE A 308 -12.63 9.26 -0.82
C ILE A 308 -13.79 9.06 -1.80
N GLU A 309 -13.96 9.97 -2.77
CA GLU A 309 -14.99 9.86 -3.80
C GLU A 309 -14.87 8.56 -4.61
N LYS A 310 -13.64 8.19 -5.01
CA LYS A 310 -13.38 6.97 -5.79
C LYS A 310 -13.69 5.71 -5.00
N VAL A 311 -13.30 5.65 -3.73
CA VAL A 311 -13.62 4.53 -2.85
C VAL A 311 -15.13 4.35 -2.72
N LEU A 312 -15.88 5.43 -2.47
CA LEU A 312 -17.34 5.38 -2.37
C LEU A 312 -18.01 4.98 -3.70
N THR A 313 -17.49 5.47 -4.82
CA THR A 313 -18.04 5.20 -6.16
C THR A 313 -17.85 3.75 -6.61
N ILE A 314 -16.82 3.06 -6.12
CA ILE A 314 -16.55 1.66 -6.44
C ILE A 314 -17.70 0.73 -6.01
N GLY A 315 -18.41 1.06 -4.92
CA GLY A 315 -19.59 0.33 -4.48
C GLY A 315 -19.29 -1.11 -4.02
N ASP A 316 -19.98 -2.08 -4.62
CA ASP A 316 -19.94 -3.51 -4.25
C ASP A 316 -18.98 -4.36 -5.11
N ARG A 317 -18.07 -3.71 -5.85
CA ARG A 317 -17.02 -4.40 -6.58
C ARG A 317 -16.18 -5.27 -5.64
N THR A 318 -15.77 -6.43 -6.15
CA THR A 318 -14.88 -7.36 -5.46
C THR A 318 -13.67 -7.70 -6.33
N TRP A 319 -12.61 -8.15 -5.68
CA TRP A 319 -11.35 -8.60 -6.25
C TRP A 319 -11.13 -10.06 -5.87
N ASP A 320 -10.59 -10.85 -6.79
CA ASP A 320 -10.13 -12.20 -6.45
C ASP A 320 -8.80 -12.13 -5.71
N SER A 321 -8.76 -12.74 -4.53
CA SER A 321 -7.59 -12.96 -3.68
C SER A 321 -7.56 -14.46 -3.37
N ASP A 322 -6.74 -15.19 -4.14
CA ASP A 322 -6.60 -16.65 -4.06
C ASP A 322 -7.93 -17.42 -4.07
N GLY A 323 -8.86 -17.03 -4.94
CA GLY A 323 -10.19 -17.63 -5.08
C GLY A 323 -11.23 -17.13 -4.06
N VAL A 324 -10.87 -16.17 -3.20
CA VAL A 324 -11.79 -15.46 -2.31
C VAL A 324 -12.13 -14.10 -2.91
N GLN A 325 -13.42 -13.81 -3.01
CA GLN A 325 -13.88 -12.50 -3.48
C GLN A 325 -13.86 -11.51 -2.31
N THR A 326 -12.96 -10.53 -2.39
CA THR A 326 -12.70 -9.53 -1.35
C THR A 326 -13.25 -8.18 -1.79
N SER A 327 -14.06 -7.53 -0.96
CA SER A 327 -14.55 -6.16 -1.19
C SER A 327 -13.47 -5.12 -0.88
N LEU A 328 -13.59 -3.93 -1.47
CA LEU A 328 -12.63 -2.85 -1.23
C LEU A 328 -12.57 -2.42 0.24
N THR A 329 -13.74 -2.20 0.83
CA THR A 329 -13.92 -1.84 2.24
C THR A 329 -14.64 -2.95 2.99
N ALA A 330 -14.69 -2.86 4.32
CA ALA A 330 -15.42 -3.82 5.15
C ALA A 330 -16.92 -3.87 4.82
N GLU A 331 -17.50 -2.72 4.45
CA GLU A 331 -18.90 -2.58 4.06
C GLU A 331 -19.00 -1.82 2.72
N PRO A 332 -19.63 -2.40 1.67
CA PRO A 332 -19.77 -1.75 0.37
C PRO A 332 -20.39 -0.35 0.45
N GLY A 333 -19.73 0.63 -0.17
CA GLY A 333 -20.17 2.02 -0.19
C GLY A 333 -19.98 2.78 1.13
N VAL A 334 -19.28 2.18 2.10
CA VAL A 334 -18.92 2.81 3.38
C VAL A 334 -17.42 2.71 3.58
N ILE A 335 -16.79 3.84 3.91
CA ILE A 335 -15.44 3.88 4.45
C ILE A 335 -15.61 3.89 5.96
N THR A 336 -15.44 2.73 6.59
CA THR A 336 -15.65 2.60 8.04
C THR A 336 -14.59 3.37 8.81
N ARG A 337 -14.96 3.90 9.98
CA ARG A 337 -14.04 4.53 10.92
C ARG A 337 -12.78 3.69 11.12
N GLY A 338 -11.62 4.35 11.05
CA GLY A 338 -10.31 3.73 11.17
C GLY A 338 -9.76 3.14 9.86
N THR A 339 -10.51 3.20 8.75
CA THR A 339 -9.98 2.81 7.43
C THR A 339 -8.85 3.75 7.03
N VAL A 340 -7.67 3.18 6.80
CA VAL A 340 -6.55 3.83 6.12
C VAL A 340 -6.69 3.66 4.61
N ILE A 341 -6.64 4.76 3.87
CA ILE A 341 -6.52 4.81 2.42
C ILE A 341 -5.08 5.19 2.11
N GLN A 342 -4.31 4.21 1.63
CA GLN A 342 -2.94 4.39 1.15
C GLN A 342 -2.98 5.10 -0.21
N SER A 343 -2.29 6.23 -0.31
CA SER A 343 -2.44 7.22 -1.37
C SER A 343 -1.81 6.85 -2.72
N GLY A 344 -1.02 5.80 -2.77
CA GLY A 344 -0.05 5.53 -3.83
C GLY A 344 1.34 6.11 -3.49
N THR A 345 2.33 5.60 -4.21
CA THR A 345 3.76 5.95 -4.10
C THR A 345 4.27 6.74 -5.30
N PRO A 346 5.30 7.59 -5.14
CA PRO A 346 6.02 8.22 -6.26
C PRO A 346 6.90 7.20 -7.00
N GLU A 347 7.68 7.70 -7.97
CA GLU A 347 8.75 6.94 -8.64
C GLU A 347 9.81 6.40 -7.66
N GLY A 348 10.73 5.56 -8.15
CA GLY A 348 11.86 5.05 -7.36
C GLY A 348 11.64 3.69 -6.70
N VAL A 349 10.55 3.00 -7.05
CA VAL A 349 10.38 1.57 -6.77
C VAL A 349 11.44 0.75 -7.51
N ILE A 350 11.71 -0.47 -7.04
CA ILE A 350 12.69 -1.36 -7.69
C ILE A 350 12.09 -1.98 -8.97
N HIS A 351 10.79 -2.26 -8.96
CA HIS A 351 10.09 -2.93 -10.06
C HIS A 351 10.04 -2.14 -11.37
N ARG A 352 10.13 -2.86 -12.49
CA ARG A 352 9.94 -2.32 -13.85
C ARG A 352 9.18 -3.30 -14.73
N ALA A 353 8.43 -2.76 -15.69
CA ALA A 353 7.90 -3.58 -16.78
C ALA A 353 9.05 -4.23 -17.59
N PRO A 354 8.89 -5.48 -18.10
CA PRO A 354 9.92 -6.15 -18.87
C PRO A 354 10.38 -5.32 -20.07
N ASP A 355 11.70 -5.19 -20.25
CA ASP A 355 12.29 -4.40 -21.33
C ASP A 355 12.20 -5.11 -22.70
N THR A 356 12.59 -4.41 -23.79
CA THR A 356 12.50 -4.99 -25.15
C THR A 356 13.33 -6.27 -25.30
N ARG A 357 14.49 -6.37 -24.63
CA ARG A 357 15.32 -7.58 -24.68
C ARG A 357 14.64 -8.71 -23.92
N GLN A 358 14.10 -8.45 -22.74
CA GLN A 358 13.38 -9.43 -21.92
C GLN A 358 12.12 -9.93 -22.63
N ARG A 359 11.36 -9.04 -23.30
CA ARG A 359 10.22 -9.43 -24.15
C ARG A 359 10.62 -10.33 -25.31
N VAL A 360 11.73 -10.01 -26.00
CA VAL A 360 12.26 -10.83 -27.10
C VAL A 360 12.74 -12.19 -26.60
N LEU A 361 13.45 -12.25 -25.48
CA LEU A 361 13.89 -13.50 -24.86
C LEU A 361 12.70 -14.35 -24.40
N GLY A 362 11.73 -13.75 -23.73
CA GLY A 362 10.48 -14.41 -23.33
C GLY A 362 9.75 -15.02 -24.51
N PHE A 363 9.67 -14.31 -25.64
CA PHE A 363 9.14 -14.85 -26.89
C PHE A 363 9.95 -16.04 -27.42
N MET A 364 11.29 -15.95 -27.41
CA MET A 364 12.16 -17.03 -27.88
C MET A 364 12.07 -18.29 -27.00
N GLU A 365 11.98 -18.14 -25.69
CA GLU A 365 11.79 -19.24 -24.74
C GLU A 365 10.41 -19.88 -24.89
N TYR A 366 9.36 -19.07 -25.06
CA TYR A 366 8.00 -19.54 -25.35
C TYR A 366 7.94 -20.32 -26.67
N ALA A 367 8.52 -19.78 -27.74
CA ALA A 367 8.57 -20.47 -29.03
C ALA A 367 9.41 -21.77 -28.96
N GLY A 368 10.54 -21.73 -28.25
CA GLY A 368 11.43 -22.87 -28.07
C GLY A 368 10.83 -24.01 -27.24
N SER A 369 9.99 -23.67 -26.26
CA SER A 369 9.24 -24.63 -25.44
C SER A 369 7.99 -25.17 -26.12
N LEU A 370 7.64 -24.67 -27.31
CA LEU A 370 6.34 -24.88 -27.96
C LEU A 370 5.16 -24.42 -27.09
N GLY A 371 5.35 -23.36 -26.29
CA GLY A 371 4.34 -22.79 -25.41
C GLY A 371 4.05 -23.64 -24.17
N THR A 372 5.05 -24.38 -23.66
CA THR A 372 4.90 -25.23 -22.46
C THR A 372 5.57 -24.66 -21.22
N ASN A 373 6.35 -23.58 -21.35
CA ASN A 373 7.02 -22.94 -20.22
C ASN A 373 6.15 -21.92 -19.48
N ALA A 374 5.13 -21.36 -20.13
CA ALA A 374 4.24 -20.35 -19.57
C ALA A 374 2.88 -20.36 -20.30
N ASP A 375 1.87 -19.71 -19.72
CA ASP A 375 0.52 -19.65 -20.29
C ASP A 375 0.42 -18.65 -21.46
N SER A 376 1.23 -17.60 -21.44
CA SER A 376 1.36 -16.63 -22.52
C SER A 376 2.79 -16.18 -22.80
N VAL A 377 2.98 -15.45 -23.91
CA VAL A 377 4.28 -14.82 -24.23
C VAL A 377 4.62 -13.72 -23.22
N VAL A 378 3.61 -13.05 -22.67
CA VAL A 378 3.80 -12.02 -21.63
C VAL A 378 4.31 -12.69 -20.35
N ASP A 379 3.69 -13.79 -19.93
CA ASP A 379 4.11 -14.54 -18.74
C ASP A 379 5.53 -15.10 -18.91
N SER A 380 5.86 -15.57 -20.10
CA SER A 380 7.23 -15.99 -20.43
C SER A 380 8.24 -14.83 -20.31
N ALA A 381 7.86 -13.61 -20.72
CA ALA A 381 8.70 -12.42 -20.54
C ALA A 381 8.81 -11.98 -19.08
N LEU A 382 7.74 -12.11 -18.29
CA LEU A 382 7.73 -11.87 -16.84
C LEU A 382 8.63 -12.88 -16.12
N GLN A 383 8.61 -14.16 -16.49
CA GLN A 383 9.53 -15.17 -15.95
C GLN A 383 11.00 -14.83 -16.24
N VAL A 384 11.31 -14.33 -17.46
CA VAL A 384 12.66 -13.86 -17.79
C VAL A 384 13.04 -12.67 -16.91
N TYR A 385 12.14 -11.72 -16.72
CA TYR A 385 12.35 -10.57 -15.84
C TYR A 385 12.65 -11.01 -14.40
N VAL A 386 11.80 -11.86 -13.81
CA VAL A 386 11.95 -12.36 -12.45
C VAL A 386 13.30 -13.08 -12.26
N ARG A 387 13.69 -13.93 -13.22
CA ARG A 387 15.00 -14.61 -13.18
C ARG A 387 16.16 -13.62 -13.19
N GLU A 388 16.13 -12.62 -14.07
CA GLU A 388 17.19 -11.60 -14.13
C GLU A 388 17.21 -10.69 -12.90
N ALA A 389 16.04 -10.40 -12.30
CA ALA A 389 15.94 -9.64 -11.06
C ALA A 389 16.59 -10.38 -9.87
N HIS A 390 16.35 -11.68 -9.74
CA HIS A 390 17.03 -12.53 -8.75
C HIS A 390 18.54 -12.56 -8.97
N GLU A 391 19.00 -12.68 -10.22
CA GLU A 391 20.43 -12.65 -10.55
C GLU A 391 21.08 -11.30 -10.23
N ALA A 392 20.34 -10.19 -10.40
CA ALA A 392 20.82 -8.85 -10.11
C ALA A 392 20.89 -8.54 -8.60
N GLY A 393 20.04 -9.17 -7.77
CA GLY A 393 20.05 -9.01 -6.31
C GLY A 393 19.74 -7.58 -5.84
N VAL A 394 18.91 -6.86 -6.61
CA VAL A 394 18.57 -5.44 -6.41
C VAL A 394 17.41 -5.22 -5.44
N TYR A 395 16.55 -6.23 -5.27
CA TYR A 395 15.43 -6.22 -4.32
C TYR A 395 15.91 -6.32 -2.87
N LEU A 396 15.02 -5.95 -1.93
CA LEU A 396 15.32 -5.97 -0.51
C LEU A 396 15.66 -7.39 -0.04
N LYS A 397 16.69 -7.48 0.80
CA LYS A 397 17.22 -8.75 1.33
C LYS A 397 17.54 -8.63 2.81
N PRO A 398 17.65 -9.76 3.53
CA PRO A 398 18.04 -9.74 4.93
C PRO A 398 19.31 -8.93 5.20
N GLY A 399 19.22 -8.02 6.16
CA GLY A 399 20.28 -7.07 6.52
C GLY A 399 20.15 -5.70 5.89
N ASP A 400 19.20 -5.49 4.96
CA ASP A 400 18.84 -4.14 4.52
C ASP A 400 18.06 -3.40 5.62
N GLU A 401 18.33 -2.12 5.78
CA GLU A 401 17.66 -1.22 6.73
C GLU A 401 16.88 -0.15 5.96
N ILE A 402 15.58 -0.05 6.23
CA ILE A 402 14.72 0.96 5.62
C ILE A 402 14.35 1.99 6.68
N VAL A 403 14.46 3.27 6.31
CA VAL A 403 13.97 4.39 7.10
C VAL A 403 13.00 5.18 6.24
N THR A 404 11.75 5.29 6.66
CA THR A 404 10.76 6.19 6.06
C THR A 404 10.49 7.31 7.04
N ARG A 405 10.48 8.56 6.59
CA ARG A 405 10.27 9.71 7.48
C ARG A 405 9.47 10.81 6.79
N SER A 406 8.76 11.58 7.61
CA SER A 406 8.12 12.82 7.19
C SER A 406 8.04 13.76 8.37
N GLU A 407 8.42 15.02 8.15
CA GLU A 407 8.16 16.07 9.13
C GLU A 407 6.64 16.18 9.34
N GLY A 408 6.20 16.24 10.60
CA GLY A 408 4.79 16.22 10.94
C GLY A 408 4.17 14.83 11.09
N LEU A 409 4.54 13.82 10.30
CA LEU A 409 3.91 12.47 10.36
C LEU A 409 4.74 11.39 11.06
N GLY A 410 5.99 11.66 11.43
CA GLY A 410 6.82 10.70 12.18
C GLY A 410 7.73 9.86 11.30
N GLN A 411 8.09 8.67 11.81
CA GLN A 411 9.11 7.80 11.23
C GLN A 411 8.71 6.32 11.27
N ILE A 412 9.29 5.53 10.35
CA ILE A 412 9.23 4.07 10.29
C ILE A 412 10.66 3.55 10.11
N PHE A 413 11.05 2.58 10.94
CA PHE A 413 12.32 1.86 10.89
C PHE A 413 12.04 0.38 10.61
N THR A 414 12.40 -0.11 9.44
CA THR A 414 12.10 -1.51 9.07
C THR A 414 13.39 -2.24 8.73
N PRO A 415 13.95 -3.03 9.66
CA PRO A 415 15.03 -3.96 9.33
C PRO A 415 14.46 -5.17 8.59
N ILE A 416 15.06 -5.52 7.46
CA ILE A 416 14.72 -6.74 6.73
C ILE A 416 15.46 -7.91 7.36
N VAL A 417 14.73 -8.93 7.81
CA VAL A 417 15.31 -10.09 8.52
C VAL A 417 15.02 -11.41 7.81
N PRO A 418 15.86 -12.45 7.98
CA PRO A 418 15.57 -13.76 7.41
C PRO A 418 14.33 -14.38 8.07
N GLY A 419 13.46 -15.01 7.28
CA GLY A 419 12.31 -15.74 7.80
C GLY A 419 11.38 -16.23 6.70
N GLU A 420 10.58 -17.24 7.00
CA GLU A 420 9.46 -17.63 6.15
C GLU A 420 8.35 -16.58 6.29
N ARG A 421 7.73 -16.23 5.16
CA ARG A 421 6.58 -15.34 5.10
C ARG A 421 5.40 -16.12 4.53
N SER A 422 4.21 -15.86 5.05
CA SER A 422 2.99 -16.36 4.41
C SER A 422 2.79 -15.65 3.08
N GLU A 423 2.66 -16.43 1.99
CA GLU A 423 2.29 -15.89 0.67
C GLU A 423 0.79 -15.55 0.59
N SER A 424 -0.01 -16.02 1.56
CA SER A 424 -1.42 -15.66 1.71
C SER A 424 -1.61 -14.55 2.74
N GLU A 425 -2.60 -13.71 2.49
CA GLU A 425 -3.04 -12.65 3.40
C GLU A 425 -3.63 -13.23 4.70
N ASP A 426 -3.53 -12.48 5.80
CA ASP A 426 -4.32 -12.76 6.99
C ASP A 426 -5.71 -12.12 6.85
N LEU A 427 -6.64 -12.86 6.24
CA LEU A 427 -8.05 -12.44 6.12
C LEU A 427 -8.80 -12.41 7.47
N GLY A 428 -8.16 -12.84 8.57
CA GLY A 428 -8.75 -13.15 9.87
C GLY A 428 -9.43 -12.01 10.58
#